data_AF-A0A2D6VIB9-F1
#
_entry.id   AF-A0A2D6VIB9-F1
#
_cell.length_a   1.000
_cell.length_b   1.000
_cell.length_c   1.000
_cell.angle_alpha   90.00
_cell.angle_beta   90.00
_cell.angle_gamma   90.00
#
_symmetry.space_group_name_H-M   'P 1'
#
loop_
_entity.id
_entity.type
_entity.pdbx_description
1 polymer ?
#
loop_
_entity_poly.entity_id
_entity_poly.type
_entity_poly.pdbx_seq_one_letter_code
_entity_poly.pdbx_strand_id
1 'polypeptide(L)'
;MINSYFLKIIPAIALLMYSSSSPCVYGQAAPSSLYAEKGYLTFDTKPLGSIEKPLVLRTFVPTAGVSTKEVLANHSKGTNSPKYGASSGKESKNEYLPIDGIPAAIAVNLGKTLSYVWDTTECRLLYSWTDGFLDMKNYWGERESGRRKGFGYVPKLYGFVFYKSQGVHPLRINETSIAEIGSPKYVGYSLGKDRIPSYDFKSGKHLISVNVSPGPSTQTLRLDFTSTSNENLDFRSPNTQVKQIEKKPGSLSIEIRPNA
;
A
#
# COMPACT_ATOMS: atom_id res chain seq x y z
N MET A 1 -13.06 -92.02 -15.21
CA MET A 1 -13.52 -92.63 -16.49
C MET A 1 -14.18 -91.51 -17.28
N ILE A 2 -13.68 -91.20 -18.49
CA ILE A 2 -14.26 -91.64 -19.79
C ILE A 2 -15.68 -91.07 -19.95
N ASN A 3 -16.11 -90.28 -20.93
CA ASN A 3 -15.64 -89.63 -22.19
C ASN A 3 -16.95 -89.03 -22.80
N SER A 4 -17.05 -88.28 -23.92
CA SER A 4 -16.21 -87.28 -24.61
C SER A 4 -16.98 -86.73 -25.83
N TYR A 5 -16.52 -85.61 -26.40
CA TYR A 5 -16.85 -85.08 -27.75
C TYR A 5 -18.28 -84.49 -27.94
N PHE A 6 -18.59 -83.65 -28.94
CA PHE A 6 -17.80 -83.01 -30.02
C PHE A 6 -17.74 -81.47 -29.81
N LEU A 7 -16.64 -80.74 -30.10
CA LEU A 7 -16.17 -80.24 -31.41
C LEU A 7 -17.16 -79.23 -32.07
N LYS A 8 -16.80 -78.15 -32.78
CA LYS A 8 -15.56 -77.58 -33.41
C LYS A 8 -15.81 -76.03 -33.49
N ILE A 9 -14.98 -75.04 -33.88
CA ILE A 9 -13.73 -74.84 -34.65
C ILE A 9 -12.98 -73.62 -34.06
N ILE A 10 -11.66 -73.46 -34.29
CA ILE A 10 -10.91 -72.17 -34.20
C ILE A 10 -10.16 -71.96 -35.53
N PRO A 11 -10.03 -70.72 -36.02
CA PRO A 11 -8.71 -70.25 -36.48
C PRO A 11 -8.40 -68.82 -36.00
N ALA A 12 -7.11 -68.51 -35.83
CA ALA A 12 -6.63 -67.17 -35.48
C ALA A 12 -5.58 -66.68 -36.50
N ILE A 13 -5.88 -65.58 -37.18
CA ILE A 13 -5.00 -64.79 -38.06
C ILE A 13 -5.46 -63.33 -37.83
N ALA A 14 -4.76 -62.45 -37.11
CA ALA A 14 -3.41 -61.89 -37.29
C ALA A 14 -3.35 -60.65 -38.22
N LEU A 15 -3.39 -59.47 -37.56
CA LEU A 15 -2.83 -58.16 -37.94
C LEU A 15 -3.27 -57.41 -39.21
N LEU A 16 -3.07 -56.07 -39.12
CA LEU A 16 -2.96 -55.09 -40.21
C LEU A 16 -4.19 -54.82 -41.10
N MET A 17 -4.98 -53.82 -40.70
CA MET A 17 -5.22 -52.64 -41.55
C MET A 17 -5.39 -51.37 -40.70
N TYR A 18 -4.48 -50.40 -40.88
CA TYR A 18 -4.63 -49.02 -40.39
C TYR A 18 -5.30 -48.18 -41.48
N SER A 19 -6.53 -47.72 -41.28
CA SER A 19 -7.09 -46.60 -42.07
C SER A 19 -8.29 -45.93 -41.40
N SER A 20 -8.00 -44.79 -40.75
CA SER A 20 -8.85 -43.58 -40.67
C SER A 20 -10.37 -43.73 -40.86
N SER A 21 -11.12 -43.64 -39.75
CA SER A 21 -12.44 -43.01 -39.73
C SER A 21 -12.52 -42.11 -38.50
N SER A 22 -11.99 -40.89 -38.63
CA SER A 22 -11.96 -39.92 -37.53
C SER A 22 -13.38 -39.55 -37.09
N PRO A 23 -13.75 -39.67 -35.81
CA PRO A 23 -14.99 -39.06 -35.34
C PRO A 23 -14.83 -37.54 -35.49
N CYS A 24 -15.69 -36.93 -36.30
CA CYS A 24 -15.78 -35.47 -36.36
C CYS A 24 -16.48 -34.95 -35.09
N VAL A 25 -15.76 -35.01 -33.97
CA VAL A 25 -16.06 -34.18 -32.81
C VAL A 25 -15.90 -32.75 -33.31
N TYR A 26 -17.00 -32.02 -33.40
CA TYR A 26 -16.96 -30.59 -33.62
C TYR A 26 -16.24 -29.97 -32.42
N GLY A 27 -14.93 -29.76 -32.59
CA GLY A 27 -14.11 -29.13 -31.58
C GLY A 27 -14.64 -27.73 -31.36
N GLN A 28 -15.40 -27.53 -30.27
CA GLN A 28 -15.54 -26.20 -29.70
C GLN A 28 -14.12 -25.68 -29.51
N ALA A 29 -13.75 -24.65 -30.26
CA ALA A 29 -12.45 -24.01 -30.11
C ALA A 29 -12.33 -23.63 -28.63
N ALA A 30 -11.40 -24.29 -27.92
CA ALA A 30 -11.26 -24.12 -26.48
C ALA A 30 -11.11 -22.62 -26.22
N PRO A 31 -12.05 -21.99 -25.48
CA PRO A 31 -12.17 -20.54 -25.50
C PRO A 31 -10.89 -19.93 -24.95
N SER A 32 -10.11 -19.29 -25.84
CA SER A 32 -8.89 -18.52 -25.56
C SER A 32 -9.23 -17.21 -24.85
N SER A 33 -10.05 -17.36 -23.82
CA SER A 33 -10.36 -16.33 -22.85
C SER A 33 -9.06 -15.94 -22.16
N LEU A 34 -8.78 -14.64 -22.17
CA LEU A 34 -7.71 -13.97 -21.42
C LEU A 34 -7.61 -14.43 -19.95
N TYR A 35 -8.75 -14.92 -19.42
CA TYR A 35 -8.98 -15.53 -18.12
C TYR A 35 -8.09 -16.77 -17.85
N ALA A 36 -7.95 -17.66 -18.83
CA ALA A 36 -7.14 -18.88 -18.67
C ALA A 36 -5.64 -18.58 -18.56
N GLU A 37 -5.16 -17.58 -19.31
CA GLU A 37 -3.76 -17.14 -19.29
C GLU A 37 -3.42 -16.24 -18.08
N LYS A 38 -4.38 -15.41 -17.63
CA LYS A 38 -4.14 -14.38 -16.61
C LYS A 38 -4.64 -14.76 -15.21
N GLY A 39 -5.35 -15.87 -15.08
CA GLY A 39 -5.92 -16.39 -13.84
C GLY A 39 -7.19 -15.68 -13.39
N TYR A 40 -7.87 -16.30 -12.42
CA TYR A 40 -9.11 -15.82 -11.79
C TYR A 40 -8.98 -14.45 -11.11
N LEU A 41 -7.76 -14.06 -10.72
CA LEU A 41 -7.50 -12.85 -9.95
C LEU A 41 -6.84 -11.78 -10.82
N THR A 42 -7.57 -10.70 -11.06
CA THR A 42 -7.14 -9.62 -11.97
C THR A 42 -6.14 -8.64 -11.34
N PHE A 43 -6.04 -8.59 -10.00
CA PHE A 43 -5.22 -7.61 -9.29
C PHE A 43 -3.71 -7.78 -9.49
N ASP A 44 -2.99 -6.66 -9.49
CA ASP A 44 -1.54 -6.62 -9.36
C ASP A 44 -1.15 -6.65 -7.87
N THR A 45 -0.04 -7.31 -7.53
CA THR A 45 0.52 -7.26 -6.16
C THR A 45 1.47 -6.08 -5.95
N LYS A 46 1.94 -5.41 -7.01
CA LYS A 46 2.82 -4.22 -6.94
C LYS A 46 2.20 -3.05 -7.73
N PRO A 47 0.93 -2.70 -7.44
CA PRO A 47 0.17 -1.75 -8.25
C PRO A 47 0.84 -0.37 -8.26
N LEU A 48 0.82 0.28 -9.43
CA LEU A 48 1.27 1.65 -9.62
C LEU A 48 0.11 2.53 -10.13
N GLY A 49 0.17 3.81 -9.77
CA GLY A 49 -0.61 4.87 -10.41
C GLY A 49 0.25 5.66 -11.39
N SER A 50 -0.22 6.86 -11.72
CA SER A 50 0.53 7.89 -12.45
C SER A 50 0.19 9.27 -11.88
N ILE A 51 0.70 10.36 -12.47
CA ILE A 51 0.32 11.72 -12.07
C ILE A 51 -1.15 12.00 -12.46
N GLU A 52 -1.57 11.52 -13.63
CA GLU A 52 -2.92 11.70 -14.18
C GLU A 52 -3.95 10.77 -13.48
N LYS A 53 -3.48 9.62 -12.99
CA LYS A 53 -4.28 8.66 -12.22
C LYS A 53 -3.52 8.18 -10.98
N PRO A 54 -3.43 9.01 -9.92
CA PRO A 54 -2.81 8.65 -8.65
C PRO A 54 -3.46 7.41 -8.03
N LEU A 55 -2.62 6.51 -7.53
CA LEU A 55 -3.07 5.39 -6.71
C LEU A 55 -3.03 5.83 -5.25
N VAL A 56 -4.20 5.96 -4.63
CA VAL A 56 -4.38 6.37 -3.24
C VAL A 56 -5.00 5.21 -2.47
N LEU A 57 -4.27 4.65 -1.50
CA LEU A 57 -4.74 3.54 -0.65
C LEU A 57 -4.70 3.95 0.83
N ARG A 58 -5.86 3.90 1.50
CA ARG A 58 -5.90 3.91 2.97
C ARG A 58 -5.72 2.48 3.47
N THR A 59 -4.63 2.20 4.17
CA THR A 59 -4.19 0.83 4.50
C THR A 59 -3.30 0.83 5.75
N PHE A 60 -2.99 -0.35 6.28
CA PHE A 60 -1.76 -0.51 7.05
C PHE A 60 -0.56 -0.29 6.13
N VAL A 61 0.49 0.33 6.66
CA VAL A 61 1.76 0.58 5.97
C VAL A 61 2.94 0.15 6.86
N PRO A 62 4.10 -0.24 6.30
CA PRO A 62 5.25 -0.62 7.11
C PRO A 62 5.79 0.57 7.93
N THR A 63 6.41 0.31 9.08
CA THR A 63 6.94 1.37 9.97
C THR A 63 8.13 2.13 9.40
N ALA A 64 8.85 1.55 8.42
CA ALA A 64 10.01 2.15 7.73
C ALA A 64 11.13 2.70 8.65
N GLY A 65 11.15 2.31 9.92
CA GLY A 65 12.10 2.80 10.93
C GLY A 65 11.82 4.19 11.49
N VAL A 66 10.62 4.78 11.31
CA VAL A 66 10.31 6.10 11.91
C VAL A 66 10.15 6.02 13.44
N SER A 67 10.52 7.09 14.14
CA SER A 67 10.55 7.14 15.61
C SER A 67 9.14 7.05 16.23
N THR A 68 8.85 5.94 16.93
CA THR A 68 7.59 5.72 17.68
C THR A 68 7.43 6.61 18.92
N LYS A 69 8.44 7.42 19.24
CA LYS A 69 8.41 8.41 20.34
C LYS A 69 8.20 9.85 19.84
N GLU A 70 8.75 10.19 18.67
CA GLU A 70 8.82 11.59 18.20
C GLU A 70 8.03 11.82 16.91
N VAL A 71 8.02 10.85 16.01
CA VAL A 71 7.33 10.94 14.72
C VAL A 71 5.90 10.45 14.83
N LEU A 72 5.66 9.40 15.64
CA LEU A 72 4.34 8.80 15.91
C LEU A 72 3.88 9.05 17.36
N ALA A 73 4.13 10.25 17.89
CA ALA A 73 3.91 10.60 19.31
C ALA A 73 2.43 10.56 19.75
N ASN A 74 1.50 10.71 18.81
CA ASN A 74 0.04 10.69 19.02
C ASN A 74 -0.60 9.32 18.71
N HIS A 75 0.17 8.34 18.20
CA HIS A 75 -0.35 6.98 17.96
C HIS A 75 -0.50 6.17 19.24
N SER A 76 -1.68 5.57 19.43
CA SER A 76 -1.91 4.55 20.46
C SER A 76 -1.03 3.33 20.24
N LYS A 77 -0.41 2.82 21.31
CA LYS A 77 0.40 1.60 21.27
C LYS A 77 -0.49 0.38 21.45
N GLY A 78 -0.46 -0.55 20.50
CA GLY A 78 -1.12 -1.85 20.64
C GLY A 78 -0.45 -2.69 21.72
N THR A 79 -1.25 -3.41 22.51
CA THR A 79 -0.78 -4.42 23.47
C THR A 79 -0.95 -5.82 22.91
N ASN A 80 -0.37 -6.82 23.57
CA ASN A 80 -0.74 -8.21 23.33
C ASN A 80 -2.24 -8.42 23.65
N SER A 81 -2.84 -9.45 23.05
CA SER A 81 -4.25 -9.82 23.23
C SER A 81 -4.39 -11.35 23.24
N PRO A 82 -5.14 -11.95 24.17
CA PRO A 82 -5.27 -13.41 24.24
C PRO A 82 -5.99 -13.98 23.01
N LYS A 83 -5.55 -15.15 22.54
CA LYS A 83 -6.19 -15.83 21.40
C LYS A 83 -7.47 -16.52 21.85
N TYR A 84 -8.60 -16.12 21.26
CA TYR A 84 -9.91 -16.76 21.47
C TYR A 84 -10.01 -18.11 20.74
N GLY A 85 -10.39 -19.16 21.47
CA GLY A 85 -10.68 -20.49 20.93
C GLY A 85 -12.16 -20.64 20.58
N ALA A 86 -12.51 -20.50 19.30
CA ALA A 86 -13.91 -20.55 18.85
C ALA A 86 -14.64 -21.87 19.19
N SER A 87 -13.92 -22.99 19.26
CA SER A 87 -14.47 -24.31 19.64
C SER A 87 -14.60 -24.51 21.16
N SER A 88 -13.96 -23.68 21.98
CA SER A 88 -13.99 -23.79 23.46
C SER A 88 -14.77 -22.67 24.13
N GLY A 89 -15.14 -21.62 23.40
CA GLY A 89 -15.79 -20.42 23.92
C GLY A 89 -14.90 -19.60 24.87
N LYS A 90 -13.58 -19.83 24.85
CA LYS A 90 -12.64 -19.34 25.88
C LYS A 90 -11.38 -18.74 25.28
N GLU A 91 -10.83 -17.76 25.98
CA GLU A 91 -9.47 -17.28 25.76
C GLU A 91 -8.44 -18.37 26.11
N SER A 92 -7.32 -18.36 25.39
CA SER A 92 -6.19 -19.27 25.62
C SER A 92 -4.99 -18.53 26.21
N LYS A 93 -4.06 -19.28 26.80
CA LYS A 93 -2.78 -18.74 27.31
C LYS A 93 -1.82 -18.26 26.22
N ASN A 94 -2.18 -18.39 24.94
CA ASN A 94 -1.40 -17.89 23.81
C ASN A 94 -1.92 -16.51 23.41
N GLU A 95 -1.04 -15.61 23.00
CA GLU A 95 -1.39 -14.24 22.62
C GLU A 95 -1.17 -13.95 21.14
N TYR A 96 -2.00 -13.07 20.57
CA TYR A 96 -1.64 -12.26 19.42
C TYR A 96 -0.74 -11.12 19.88
N LEU A 97 0.42 -10.98 19.24
CA LEU A 97 1.24 -9.78 19.34
C LEU A 97 0.56 -8.63 18.58
N PRO A 98 0.92 -7.35 18.84
CA PRO A 98 0.56 -6.24 17.96
C PRO A 98 0.99 -6.47 16.50
N ILE A 99 0.27 -5.86 15.57
CA ILE A 99 0.67 -5.80 14.16
C ILE A 99 1.74 -4.72 14.00
N ASP A 100 2.95 -5.10 13.57
CA ASP A 100 4.02 -4.16 13.18
C ASP A 100 3.69 -3.49 11.85
N GLY A 101 2.92 -2.40 11.93
CA GLY A 101 2.54 -1.55 10.81
C GLY A 101 1.68 -0.38 11.29
N ILE A 102 1.85 0.78 10.66
CA ILE A 102 1.16 2.00 11.03
C ILE A 102 -0.30 1.92 10.50
N PRO A 103 -1.32 2.05 11.36
CA PRO A 103 -2.71 1.87 10.98
C PRO A 103 -3.30 3.11 10.29
N ALA A 104 -4.28 2.89 9.42
CA ALA A 104 -5.16 3.91 8.83
C ALA A 104 -4.48 5.07 8.04
N ALA A 105 -3.17 5.02 7.84
CA ALA A 105 -2.41 5.94 7.00
C ALA A 105 -2.82 5.85 5.52
N ILE A 106 -2.47 6.88 4.75
CA ILE A 106 -2.76 7.01 3.32
C ILE A 106 -1.45 6.88 2.56
N ALA A 107 -1.28 5.75 1.88
CA ALA A 107 -0.19 5.52 0.94
C ALA A 107 -0.59 6.02 -0.46
N VAL A 108 0.28 6.78 -1.11
CA VAL A 108 0.06 7.34 -2.44
C VAL A 108 1.20 6.98 -3.38
N ASN A 109 0.86 6.69 -4.64
CA ASN A 109 1.81 6.60 -5.75
C ASN A 109 1.39 7.49 -6.93
N LEU A 110 2.34 8.28 -7.43
CA LEU A 110 2.21 9.18 -8.58
C LEU A 110 3.02 8.68 -9.80
N GLY A 111 3.15 7.36 -9.95
CA GLY A 111 4.08 6.73 -10.90
C GLY A 111 5.48 6.52 -10.32
N LYS A 112 6.50 6.38 -11.17
CA LYS A 112 7.87 6.03 -10.72
C LYS A 112 8.55 7.13 -9.89
N THR A 113 8.16 8.39 -10.10
CA THR A 113 8.85 9.57 -9.55
C THR A 113 8.58 9.80 -8.07
N LEU A 114 7.41 9.41 -7.56
CA LEU A 114 7.07 9.60 -6.15
C LEU A 114 6.01 8.60 -5.66
N SER A 115 6.39 7.84 -4.64
CA SER A 115 5.49 7.24 -3.65
C SER A 115 5.71 7.88 -2.28
N TYR A 116 4.66 7.98 -1.49
CA TYR A 116 4.76 8.45 -0.10
C TYR A 116 3.68 7.87 0.82
N VAL A 117 3.88 8.07 2.13
CA VAL A 117 2.86 7.85 3.16
C VAL A 117 2.55 9.15 3.89
N TRP A 118 1.27 9.51 3.91
CA TRP A 118 0.69 10.53 4.76
C TRP A 118 -0.02 9.87 5.95
N ASP A 119 0.27 10.30 7.16
CA ASP A 119 -0.37 9.77 8.37
C ASP A 119 -1.57 10.63 8.82
N THR A 120 -2.68 9.97 9.17
CA THR A 120 -3.93 10.66 9.55
C THR A 120 -4.07 10.93 11.06
N THR A 121 -3.11 10.50 11.88
CA THR A 121 -3.06 10.80 13.32
C THR A 121 -2.09 11.95 13.60
N GLU A 122 -0.92 11.89 12.97
CA GLU A 122 0.14 12.90 13.07
C GLU A 122 -0.02 14.05 12.08
N CYS A 123 -0.89 13.87 11.06
CA CYS A 123 -1.12 14.83 9.98
C CYS A 123 0.19 15.28 9.28
N ARG A 124 1.08 14.31 9.05
CA ARG A 124 2.42 14.55 8.46
C ARG A 124 2.80 13.51 7.40
N LEU A 125 3.71 13.91 6.53
CA LEU A 125 4.45 13.02 5.64
C LEU A 125 5.42 12.15 6.47
N LEU A 126 5.25 10.83 6.43
CA LEU A 126 6.11 9.90 7.19
C LEU A 126 7.38 9.52 6.45
N TYR A 127 7.29 9.15 5.18
CA TYR A 127 8.42 8.76 4.34
C TYR A 127 8.01 8.74 2.85
N SER A 128 9.02 8.84 1.97
CA SER A 128 8.82 8.88 0.51
C SER A 128 9.90 8.09 -0.23
N TRP A 129 9.53 7.49 -1.36
CA TRP A 129 10.37 6.59 -2.14
C TRP A 129 10.11 6.68 -3.65
N THR A 130 11.05 6.22 -4.48
CA THR A 130 10.92 6.13 -5.95
C THR A 130 10.83 4.69 -6.44
N ASP A 131 10.46 4.52 -7.71
CA ASP A 131 10.58 3.27 -8.49
C ASP A 131 9.77 2.07 -7.96
N GLY A 132 8.72 2.35 -7.20
CA GLY A 132 7.78 1.35 -6.70
C GLY A 132 6.75 1.95 -5.76
N PHE A 133 5.91 1.10 -5.17
CA PHE A 133 4.89 1.48 -4.18
C PHE A 133 4.89 0.46 -3.03
N LEU A 134 3.77 -0.22 -2.79
CA LEU A 134 3.64 -1.27 -1.79
C LEU A 134 3.52 -2.64 -2.47
N ASP A 135 4.27 -3.63 -1.99
CA ASP A 135 4.02 -5.04 -2.29
C ASP A 135 2.86 -5.53 -1.43
N MET A 136 1.69 -5.54 -2.04
CA MET A 136 0.40 -5.91 -1.46
C MET A 136 0.23 -7.43 -1.29
N LYS A 137 1.22 -8.27 -1.67
CA LYS A 137 1.13 -9.74 -1.57
C LYS A 137 0.76 -10.24 -0.16
N ASN A 138 1.21 -9.56 0.89
CA ASN A 138 0.84 -9.88 2.28
C ASN A 138 -0.67 -9.66 2.56
N TYR A 139 -1.28 -8.65 1.93
CA TYR A 139 -2.61 -8.12 2.25
C TYR A 139 -3.71 -8.60 1.30
N TRP A 140 -3.42 -8.64 -0.01
CA TRP A 140 -4.36 -9.12 -1.04
C TRP A 140 -4.19 -10.61 -1.33
N GLY A 141 -2.97 -11.12 -1.21
CA GLY A 141 -2.60 -12.52 -1.44
C GLY A 141 -1.67 -12.69 -2.64
N GLU A 142 -1.28 -13.93 -2.90
CA GLU A 142 -0.56 -14.31 -4.14
C GLU A 142 -1.54 -14.27 -5.33
N ARG A 143 -1.09 -13.90 -6.54
CA ARG A 143 -1.99 -13.72 -7.70
C ARG A 143 -2.59 -15.05 -8.16
N GLU A 144 -1.89 -16.14 -7.90
CA GLU A 144 -2.20 -17.50 -8.33
C GLU A 144 -3.22 -18.18 -7.41
N SER A 145 -3.29 -17.76 -6.14
CA SER A 145 -4.05 -18.45 -5.09
C SER A 145 -4.98 -17.56 -4.26
N GLY A 146 -4.83 -16.23 -4.32
CA GLY A 146 -5.53 -15.27 -3.45
C GLY A 146 -5.18 -15.40 -1.96
N ARG A 147 -4.25 -16.28 -1.61
CA ARG A 147 -3.96 -16.67 -0.22
C ARG A 147 -3.14 -15.57 0.46
N ARG A 148 -3.77 -14.91 1.43
CA ARG A 148 -3.20 -13.81 2.22
C ARG A 148 -2.30 -14.34 3.34
N LYS A 149 -1.46 -13.46 3.90
CA LYS A 149 -0.68 -13.77 5.11
C LYS A 149 -1.62 -13.79 6.31
N GLY A 150 -1.75 -14.93 6.99
CA GLY A 150 -2.76 -15.15 8.04
C GLY A 150 -2.63 -14.27 9.30
N PHE A 151 -1.45 -13.71 9.57
CA PHE A 151 -1.25 -12.71 10.62
C PHE A 151 -0.19 -11.67 10.22
N GLY A 152 -0.33 -10.42 10.70
CA GLY A 152 0.59 -9.33 10.37
C GLY A 152 0.62 -9.04 8.86
N TYR A 153 -0.55 -8.88 8.27
CA TYR A 153 -0.81 -8.76 6.82
C TYR A 153 -0.36 -7.42 6.18
N VAL A 154 0.54 -6.69 6.83
CA VAL A 154 1.02 -5.37 6.40
C VAL A 154 1.76 -5.49 5.05
N PRO A 155 1.45 -4.65 4.04
CA PRO A 155 2.22 -4.60 2.80
C PRO A 155 3.70 -4.30 3.03
N LYS A 156 4.59 -4.77 2.15
CA LYS A 156 6.01 -4.39 2.20
C LYS A 156 6.25 -3.12 1.38
N LEU A 157 7.24 -2.31 1.77
CA LEU A 157 7.72 -1.22 0.92
C LEU A 157 8.48 -1.82 -0.28
N TYR A 158 8.25 -1.29 -1.47
CA TYR A 158 8.94 -1.69 -2.70
C TYR A 158 9.40 -0.43 -3.45
N GLY A 159 10.72 -0.31 -3.69
CA GLY A 159 11.37 0.88 -4.27
C GLY A 159 12.41 1.51 -3.33
N PHE A 160 12.94 2.69 -3.70
CA PHE A 160 14.07 3.33 -3.02
C PHE A 160 13.64 4.49 -2.11
N VAL A 161 13.68 4.30 -0.80
CA VAL A 161 13.35 5.35 0.19
C VAL A 161 14.41 6.45 0.15
N PHE A 162 13.97 7.69 -0.04
CA PHE A 162 14.86 8.87 -0.05
C PHE A 162 14.51 9.88 1.05
N TYR A 163 13.27 9.90 1.53
CA TYR A 163 12.84 10.75 2.65
C TYR A 163 12.28 9.91 3.80
N LYS A 164 12.64 10.26 5.04
CA LYS A 164 12.01 9.78 6.28
C LYS A 164 11.82 10.95 7.25
N SER A 165 10.64 11.06 7.86
CA SER A 165 10.37 12.01 8.94
C SER A 165 11.24 11.70 10.15
N GLN A 166 11.79 12.77 10.74
CA GLN A 166 12.61 12.72 11.95
C GLN A 166 12.10 13.78 12.94
N GLY A 167 12.29 13.54 14.24
CA GLY A 167 11.87 14.43 15.33
C GLY A 167 10.36 14.71 15.40
N VAL A 168 10.01 15.68 16.24
CA VAL A 168 8.64 16.22 16.42
C VAL A 168 8.05 16.77 15.12
N HIS A 169 6.78 17.17 15.13
CA HIS A 169 6.12 17.67 13.93
C HIS A 169 6.83 18.93 13.36
N PRO A 170 7.23 18.92 12.07
CA PRO A 170 8.14 19.94 11.53
C PRO A 170 7.46 21.27 11.19
N LEU A 171 6.15 21.28 10.90
CA LEU A 171 5.39 22.52 10.71
C LEU A 171 5.29 23.31 12.02
N ARG A 172 5.55 24.61 11.93
CA ARG A 172 5.29 25.62 12.95
C ARG A 172 4.30 26.66 12.40
N ILE A 173 3.41 27.15 13.25
CA ILE A 173 2.38 28.15 12.96
C ILE A 173 2.61 29.32 13.92
N ASN A 174 2.86 30.52 13.36
CA ASN A 174 3.20 31.72 14.14
C ASN A 174 4.31 31.42 15.17
N GLU A 175 5.42 30.88 14.64
CA GLU A 175 6.63 30.46 15.37
C GLU A 175 6.47 29.31 16.39
N THR A 176 5.26 28.88 16.73
CA THR A 176 4.96 27.74 17.63
C THR A 176 4.89 26.42 16.86
N SER A 177 5.47 25.31 17.33
CA SER A 177 5.26 23.99 16.69
C SER A 177 3.82 23.54 16.84
N ILE A 178 3.24 22.88 15.83
CA ILE A 178 1.91 22.30 16.01
C ILE A 178 1.90 21.18 17.09
N ALA A 179 3.06 20.58 17.40
CA ALA A 179 3.19 19.65 18.53
C ALA A 179 3.08 20.35 19.90
N GLU A 180 3.42 21.65 19.97
CA GLU A 180 3.25 22.51 21.16
C GLU A 180 1.80 23.04 21.25
N ILE A 181 1.12 23.27 20.10
CA ILE A 181 -0.30 23.67 20.02
C ILE A 181 -1.25 22.51 20.41
N GLY A 182 -0.84 21.26 20.12
CA GLY A 182 -1.54 20.04 20.51
C GLY A 182 -1.86 19.12 19.32
N SER A 183 -2.19 17.86 19.65
CA SER A 183 -2.43 16.76 18.71
C SER A 183 -3.28 17.18 17.50
N PRO A 184 -2.75 17.09 16.27
CA PRO A 184 -3.47 17.53 15.09
C PRO A 184 -4.65 16.59 14.79
N LYS A 185 -5.69 17.16 14.17
CA LYS A 185 -6.97 16.47 13.90
C LYS A 185 -7.23 16.50 12.40
N TYR A 186 -6.99 15.36 11.77
CA TYR A 186 -7.26 15.17 10.35
C TYR A 186 -8.75 15.38 10.04
N VAL A 187 -9.04 16.19 9.03
CA VAL A 187 -10.39 16.53 8.56
C VAL A 187 -10.74 15.67 7.34
N GLY A 188 -9.80 15.51 6.41
CA GLY A 188 -10.01 14.72 5.19
C GLY A 188 -8.94 14.98 4.14
N TYR A 189 -9.19 14.52 2.92
CA TYR A 189 -8.44 14.94 1.75
C TYR A 189 -9.38 15.20 0.57
N SER A 190 -8.94 16.06 -0.33
CA SER A 190 -9.55 16.28 -1.63
C SER A 190 -8.58 15.92 -2.75
N LEU A 191 -9.11 15.66 -3.95
CA LEU A 191 -8.33 15.49 -5.18
C LEU A 191 -8.63 16.66 -6.11
N GLY A 192 -7.62 17.44 -6.48
CA GLY A 192 -7.78 18.57 -7.39
C GLY A 192 -8.02 18.15 -8.85
N LYS A 193 -8.05 19.14 -9.77
CA LYS A 193 -8.10 18.89 -11.22
C LYS A 193 -6.83 18.19 -11.73
N ASP A 194 -5.71 18.47 -11.08
CA ASP A 194 -4.40 17.82 -11.18
C ASP A 194 -4.37 16.40 -10.56
N ARG A 195 -5.45 15.99 -9.87
CA ARG A 195 -5.63 14.71 -9.18
C ARG A 195 -4.71 14.47 -7.98
N ILE A 196 -3.81 15.40 -7.66
CA ILE A 196 -2.91 15.27 -6.50
C ILE A 196 -3.72 15.46 -5.20
N PRO A 197 -3.51 14.63 -4.17
CA PRO A 197 -4.15 14.80 -2.87
C PRO A 197 -3.72 16.10 -2.16
N SER A 198 -4.71 16.85 -1.66
CA SER A 198 -4.52 17.88 -0.64
C SER A 198 -5.14 17.42 0.67
N TYR A 199 -4.36 17.42 1.75
CA TYR A 199 -4.72 16.89 3.07
C TYR A 199 -5.09 18.01 4.04
N ASP A 200 -6.33 18.01 4.52
CA ASP A 200 -6.85 19.02 5.44
C ASP A 200 -6.79 18.52 6.89
N PHE A 201 -6.24 19.34 7.79
CA PHE A 201 -6.21 19.05 9.22
C PHE A 201 -6.28 20.33 10.08
N LYS A 202 -6.66 20.16 11.35
CA LYS A 202 -6.66 21.22 12.35
C LYS A 202 -5.59 21.02 13.41
N SER A 203 -4.94 22.10 13.85
CA SER A 203 -4.17 22.11 15.11
C SER A 203 -4.62 23.31 15.94
N GLY A 204 -5.11 23.04 17.16
CA GLY A 204 -5.82 24.05 17.94
C GLY A 204 -6.99 24.65 17.16
N LYS A 205 -6.93 25.97 16.90
CA LYS A 205 -7.90 26.72 16.07
C LYS A 205 -7.53 26.79 14.58
N HIS A 206 -6.31 26.43 14.22
CA HIS A 206 -5.72 26.62 12.90
C HIS A 206 -6.18 25.52 11.96
N LEU A 207 -6.51 25.86 10.71
CA LEU A 207 -6.91 24.92 9.65
C LEU A 207 -5.87 25.00 8.52
N ILE A 208 -5.19 23.89 8.30
CA ILE A 208 -4.08 23.73 7.36
C ILE A 208 -4.48 22.74 6.26
N SER A 209 -4.15 23.07 5.01
CA SER A 209 -4.15 22.12 3.88
C SER A 209 -2.73 21.87 3.40
N VAL A 210 -2.39 20.63 3.05
CA VAL A 210 -1.06 20.24 2.56
C VAL A 210 -1.14 19.41 1.28
N ASN A 211 -0.52 19.89 0.20
CA ASN A 211 -0.28 19.10 -1.00
C ASN A 211 1.11 18.44 -0.96
N VAL A 212 1.22 17.23 -1.53
CA VAL A 212 2.49 16.49 -1.66
C VAL A 212 2.69 16.08 -3.11
N SER A 213 3.67 16.69 -3.77
CA SER A 213 3.93 16.53 -5.22
C SER A 213 5.40 16.22 -5.52
N PRO A 214 5.74 15.71 -6.72
CA PRO A 214 7.14 15.48 -7.11
C PRO A 214 7.94 16.79 -7.17
N GLY A 215 9.19 16.76 -6.71
CA GLY A 215 10.09 17.91 -6.81
C GLY A 215 10.74 18.04 -8.20
N PRO A 216 11.49 19.12 -8.44
CA PRO A 216 12.10 19.41 -9.75
C PRO A 216 13.32 18.54 -10.07
N SER A 217 13.65 17.55 -9.23
CA SER A 217 14.81 16.66 -9.39
C SER A 217 14.51 15.27 -8.84
N THR A 218 15.22 14.26 -9.34
CA THR A 218 15.12 12.86 -8.87
C THR A 218 15.28 12.79 -7.34
N GLN A 219 14.43 12.01 -6.66
CA GLN A 219 14.42 11.88 -5.21
C GLN A 219 14.26 13.22 -4.44
N THR A 220 13.55 14.19 -5.03
CA THR A 220 13.04 15.36 -4.32
C THR A 220 11.51 15.38 -4.34
N LEU A 221 10.91 16.00 -3.33
CA LEU A 221 9.46 16.22 -3.28
C LEU A 221 9.16 17.66 -2.89
N ARG A 222 7.99 18.15 -3.28
CA ARG A 222 7.47 19.46 -2.92
C ARG A 222 6.34 19.30 -1.89
N LEU A 223 6.38 20.12 -0.86
CA LEU A 223 5.25 20.31 0.07
C LEU A 223 4.74 21.74 -0.06
N ASP A 224 3.44 21.88 -0.29
CA ASP A 224 2.74 23.16 -0.30
C ASP A 224 1.74 23.20 0.85
N PHE A 225 2.00 24.08 1.81
CA PHE A 225 1.13 24.34 2.94
C PHE A 225 0.30 25.60 2.68
N THR A 226 -0.98 25.57 3.03
CA THR A 226 -1.84 26.75 3.11
C THR A 226 -2.61 26.77 4.44
N SER A 227 -2.95 27.97 4.92
CA SER A 227 -3.82 28.18 6.09
C SER A 227 -4.98 29.11 5.73
N THR A 228 -6.15 28.94 6.35
CA THR A 228 -7.30 29.82 6.11
C THR A 228 -7.22 31.19 6.80
N SER A 229 -6.17 31.47 7.58
CA SER A 229 -6.12 32.65 8.47
C SER A 229 -4.81 33.46 8.35
N ASN A 230 -4.17 33.43 7.17
CA ASN A 230 -2.98 34.22 6.83
C ASN A 230 -1.79 34.03 7.79
N GLU A 231 -1.64 32.83 8.36
CA GLU A 231 -0.66 32.51 9.40
C GLU A 231 0.78 32.50 8.87
N ASN A 232 1.76 32.83 9.73
CA ASN A 232 3.17 32.66 9.39
C ASN A 232 3.57 31.19 9.56
N LEU A 233 3.61 30.46 8.44
CA LEU A 233 3.97 29.05 8.38
C LEU A 233 5.48 28.88 8.24
N ASP A 234 6.08 27.97 9.01
CA ASP A 234 7.51 27.66 8.98
C ASP A 234 7.74 26.14 9.07
N PHE A 235 8.83 25.62 8.50
CA PHE A 235 9.11 24.18 8.49
C PHE A 235 10.53 23.88 8.97
N ARG A 236 10.65 23.10 10.04
CA ARG A 236 11.94 22.72 10.64
C ARG A 236 11.93 21.22 10.95
N SER A 237 12.71 20.43 10.20
CA SER A 237 12.88 19.00 10.46
C SER A 237 14.37 18.68 10.66
N PRO A 238 14.77 17.95 11.72
CA PRO A 238 16.16 17.55 11.92
C PRO A 238 16.72 16.81 10.72
N ASN A 239 17.98 17.09 10.38
CA ASN A 239 18.77 16.43 9.32
C ASN A 239 18.13 16.39 7.91
N THR A 240 17.01 17.07 7.70
CA THR A 240 16.35 17.18 6.39
C THR A 240 16.81 18.46 5.71
N GLN A 241 17.42 18.35 4.52
CA GLN A 241 17.70 19.54 3.71
C GLN A 241 16.40 20.05 3.09
N VAL A 242 16.05 21.30 3.41
CA VAL A 242 14.83 21.98 2.97
C VAL A 242 15.21 23.27 2.25
N LYS A 243 14.69 23.48 1.05
CA LYS A 243 14.81 24.73 0.29
C LYS A 243 13.44 25.38 0.22
N GLN A 244 13.33 26.61 0.74
CA GLN A 244 12.12 27.41 0.60
C GLN A 244 11.94 27.85 -0.87
N ILE A 245 10.75 27.62 -1.41
CA ILE A 245 10.35 28.05 -2.77
C ILE A 245 9.56 29.36 -2.66
N GLU A 246 8.57 29.41 -1.78
CA GLU A 246 7.73 30.57 -1.51
C GLU A 246 7.38 30.61 -0.01
N LYS A 247 7.30 31.80 0.58
CA LYS A 247 6.74 32.02 1.92
C LYS A 247 6.03 33.37 1.95
N LYS A 248 4.75 33.35 2.31
CA LYS A 248 3.85 34.52 2.39
C LYS A 248 2.82 34.29 3.50
N PRO A 249 2.09 35.32 3.98
CA PRO A 249 1.02 35.12 4.95
C PRO A 249 0.04 34.04 4.48
N GLY A 250 -0.11 32.99 5.28
CA GLY A 250 -0.98 31.86 5.03
C GLY A 250 -0.50 30.83 4.01
N SER A 251 0.73 30.89 3.50
CA SER A 251 1.23 29.89 2.55
C SER A 251 2.76 29.73 2.57
N LEU A 252 3.20 28.47 2.52
CA LEU A 252 4.60 28.06 2.50
C LEU A 252 4.79 26.92 1.48
N SER A 253 5.70 27.11 0.53
CA SER A 253 6.10 26.10 -0.45
C SER A 253 7.56 25.72 -0.24
N ILE A 254 7.86 24.43 -0.11
CA ILE A 254 9.22 23.92 0.12
C ILE A 254 9.58 22.73 -0.77
N GLU A 255 10.85 22.65 -1.16
CA GLU A 255 11.53 21.49 -1.75
C GLU A 255 12.22 20.70 -0.62
N ILE A 256 11.86 19.43 -0.44
CA ILE A 256 12.54 18.48 0.44
C ILE A 256 13.48 17.61 -0.40
N ARG A 257 14.72 17.48 0.09
CA ARG A 257 15.79 16.66 -0.48
C ARG A 257 16.01 15.38 0.35
N PRO A 258 16.77 14.40 -0.15
CA PRO A 258 17.00 13.14 0.56
C PRO A 258 17.59 13.29 1.97
N ASN A 259 17.14 12.43 2.88
CA ASN A 259 17.67 12.27 4.25
C ASN A 259 17.59 10.81 4.78
N ALA A 260 17.30 9.84 3.90
CA ALA A 260 16.99 8.45 4.28
C ALA A 260 18.13 7.45 4.10
#